data_AF-A0A7C1WII7-F1
#
_entry.id   AF-A0A7C1WII7-F1
#
_cell.length_a   1.000
_cell.length_b   1.000
_cell.length_c   1.000
_cell.angle_alpha   90.00
_cell.angle_beta   90.00
_cell.angle_gamma   90.00
#
_symmetry.space_group_name_H-M   'P 1'
#
loop_
_entity.id
_entity.type
_entity.pdbx_description
1 polymer ?
#
loop_
_entity_poly.entity_id
_entity_poly.type
_entity_poly.pdbx_seq_one_letter_code
_entity_poly.pdbx_strand_id
1 'polypeptide(L)' 'MGRYKTHHHLHMILPIPGMPWAKESTIVDKQTGNRGHGSVWQRESYESADRKAWEDLQDKNSKH' A
#
# COMPACT_ATOMS: atom_id res chain seq x y z
N MET A 1 0.01 -14.83 15.53
CA MET A 1 0.44 -13.64 14.75
C MET A 1 -0.09 -13.77 13.33
N GLY A 2 -0.82 -12.77 12.81
CA GLY A 2 -1.49 -12.86 11.51
C GLY A 2 -0.56 -13.10 10.32
N ARG A 3 -1.09 -13.75 9.27
CA ARG A 3 -0.38 -14.09 8.01
C ARG A 3 0.16 -12.85 7.28
N TYR A 4 -0.52 -11.73 7.43
CA TYR A 4 -0.21 -10.49 6.74
C TYR A 4 0.31 -9.41 7.70
N LYS A 5 1.18 -8.54 7.19
CA LYS A 5 1.62 -7.30 7.86
C LYS A 5 1.30 -6.12 6.95
N THR A 6 0.51 -5.18 7.46
CA THR A 6 0.19 -3.93 6.77
C THR A 6 1.02 -2.79 7.36
N HIS A 7 1.59 -1.96 6.51
CA HIS A 7 2.27 -0.73 6.89
C HIS A 7 1.61 0.44 6.15
N HIS A 8 1.32 1.51 6.89
CA HIS A 8 0.76 2.74 6.35
C HIS A 8 1.83 3.84 6.39
N HIS A 9 1.93 4.58 5.32
CA HIS A 9 2.85 5.70 5.21
C HIS A 9 2.13 6.89 4.57
N LEU A 10 2.48 8.10 5.00
CA LEU A 10 2.05 9.34 4.35
C LEU A 10 3.34 10.00 3.86
N HIS A 11 3.53 10.11 2.56
CA HIS A 11 4.70 10.78 2.01
C HIS A 11 4.29 11.99 1.17
N MET A 12 5.19 12.96 1.08
CA MET A 12 5.03 14.14 0.26
C MET A 12 5.53 13.83 -1.15
N ILE A 13 4.67 13.90 -2.17
CA ILE A 13 5.06 13.54 -3.55
C ILE A 13 6.13 14.51 -4.08
N LEU A 14 6.06 15.78 -3.70
CA LEU A 14 7.03 16.82 -4.06
C LEU A 14 7.32 17.69 -2.83
N PRO A 15 8.59 18.08 -2.58
CA PRO A 15 9.01 18.87 -1.41
C PRO A 15 8.65 20.36 -1.57
N ILE A 16 7.39 20.65 -1.91
CA ILE A 16 6.88 21.99 -2.17
C ILE A 16 5.75 22.28 -1.17
N PRO A 17 5.83 23.35 -0.38
CA PRO A 17 4.76 23.75 0.53
C PRO A 17 3.42 23.88 -0.21
N GLY A 18 2.39 23.18 0.25
CA GLY A 18 1.06 23.19 -0.36
C GLY A 18 0.81 22.17 -1.47
N MET A 19 1.76 21.28 -1.77
CA MET A 19 1.57 20.19 -2.73
C MET A 19 0.89 18.95 -2.11
N PRO A 20 0.25 18.10 -2.94
CA PRO A 20 -0.53 16.97 -2.47
C PRO A 20 0.36 15.88 -1.84
N TRP A 21 -0.11 15.37 -0.70
CA TRP A 21 0.49 14.20 -0.07
C TRP A 21 -0.09 12.93 -0.70
N ALA A 22 0.68 11.84 -0.68
CA ALA A 22 0.23 10.50 -1.01
C ALA A 22 0.16 9.66 0.26
N LYS A 23 -0.95 8.94 0.41
CA LYS A 23 -1.06 7.84 1.38
C LYS A 23 -0.65 6.56 0.67
N GLU A 24 0.17 5.78 1.34
CA GLU A 24 0.64 4.50 0.86
C GLU A 24 0.33 3.40 1.86
N SER A 25 0.00 2.25 1.33
CA SER A 25 -0.18 1.01 2.07
C SER A 25 0.70 -0.07 1.46
N THR A 26 1.40 -0.81 2.31
CA THR A 26 2.19 -1.97 1.91
C THR A 26 1.76 -3.17 2.71
N ILE A 27 1.39 -4.25 2.01
CA ILE A 27 0.95 -5.50 2.62
C ILE A 27 1.95 -6.59 2.30
N VAL A 28 2.50 -7.24 3.33
CA VAL A 28 3.47 -8.31 3.19
C VAL A 28 2.82 -9.63 3.59
N ASP A 29 2.77 -10.59 2.66
CA ASP A 29 2.44 -11.98 2.96
C ASP A 29 3.70 -12.66 3.53
N LYS A 30 3.64 -13.07 4.79
CA LYS A 30 4.77 -13.74 5.46
C LYS A 30 5.03 -15.14 4.93
N GLN A 31 4.05 -15.76 4.28
CA GLN A 31 4.18 -17.13 3.77
C GLN A 31 4.93 -17.16 2.45
N THR A 32 4.62 -16.24 1.54
CA THR A 32 5.24 -16.18 0.20
C THR A 32 6.40 -15.19 0.14
N GLY A 33 6.49 -14.27 1.10
CA GLY A 33 7.44 -13.15 1.07
C GLY A 33 7.02 -12.02 0.12
N ASN A 34 5.93 -12.20 -0.62
CA ASN A 34 5.43 -11.22 -1.59
C ASN A 34 4.91 -9.97 -0.88
N ARG A 35 5.03 -8.85 -1.60
CA ARG A 35 4.65 -7.53 -1.12
C ARG A 35 3.71 -6.88 -2.11
N GLY A 36 2.53 -6.53 -1.64
CA GLY A 36 1.57 -5.68 -2.33
C GLY A 36 1.79 -4.21 -1.95
N HIS A 37 1.66 -3.32 -2.92
CA HIS A 37 1.78 -1.88 -2.72
C HIS A 37 0.56 -1.15 -3.31
N GLY A 38 0.04 -0.17 -2.56
CA GLY A 38 -1.07 0.67 -2.99
C GLY A 38 -0.87 2.10 -2.57
N SER A 39 -1.08 3.04 -3.49
CA SER A 39 -0.98 4.48 -3.25
C SER A 39 -2.25 5.21 -3.67
N VAL A 40 -2.61 6.23 -2.89
CA VAL A 40 -3.78 7.10 -3.10
C VAL A 40 -3.47 8.53 -2.71
N TRP A 41 -4.25 9.48 -3.20
CA TRP A 41 -4.10 10.87 -2.80
C TRP A 41 -4.48 11.07 -1.33
N GLN A 42 -3.91 12.09 -0.66
CA GLN A 42 -4.17 12.39 0.76
C GLN A 42 -5.65 12.44 1.13
N ARG A 43 -6.49 12.93 0.21
CA ARG A 43 -7.94 13.08 0.40
C ARG A 43 -8.67 11.74 0.44
N GLU A 44 -8.07 10.68 -0.09
CA GLU A 44 -8.61 9.32 -0.05
C GLU A 44 -8.27 8.62 1.27
N SER A 45 -8.98 7.54 1.60
CA SER A 45 -8.76 6.76 2.83
C SER A 45 -7.60 5.76 2.69
N TYR A 46 -7.01 5.37 3.82
CA TYR A 46 -6.05 4.25 3.84
C TYR A 46 -6.69 2.93 3.38
N GLU A 47 -8.01 2.76 3.53
CA GLU A 47 -8.71 1.58 3.02
C GLU A 47 -8.62 1.46 1.50
N SER A 48 -8.65 2.58 0.77
CA SER A 48 -8.45 2.57 -0.68
C SER A 48 -7.03 2.17 -1.05
N ALA A 49 -6.02 2.62 -0.28
CA ALA A 49 -4.63 2.19 -0.46
C ALA A 49 -4.43 0.71 -0.11
N ASP A 50 -5.06 0.24 0.97
CA ASP A 50 -5.02 -1.15 1.41
C ASP A 50 -5.64 -2.07 0.36
N ARG A 51 -6.78 -1.67 -0.24
CA ARG A 51 -7.41 -2.43 -1.33
C ARG A 51 -6.48 -2.58 -2.53
N LYS A 52 -5.84 -1.49 -2.98
CA LYS A 52 -4.86 -1.55 -4.07
C LYS A 52 -3.66 -2.44 -3.72
N ALA A 53 -3.17 -2.35 -2.49
CA ALA A 53 -2.08 -3.20 -2.01
C ALA A 53 -2.49 -4.69 -1.98
N TRP A 54 -3.74 -4.99 -1.63
CA TRP A 54 -4.28 -6.34 -1.69
C TRP A 54 -4.42 -6.88 -3.11
N GLU A 55 -4.93 -6.07 -4.04
CA GLU A 55 -5.06 -6.42 -5.46
C GLU A 55 -3.68 -6.74 -6.07
N ASP A 56 -2.69 -5.90 -5.82
CA ASP A 56 -1.30 -6.10 -6.26
C ASP A 56 -0.67 -7.36 -5.62
N LEU A 57 -0.93 -7.62 -4.33
CA LEU A 57 -0.45 -8.84 -3.67
C LEU A 57 -1.10 -10.11 -4.24
N GLN A 58 -2.40 -10.08 -4.54
CA GLN A 58 -3.11 -11.22 -5.12
C GLN A 58 -2.61 -11.52 -6.52
N ASP A 59 -2.40 -10.51 -7.36
CA ASP A 59 -1.82 -10.67 -8.70
C ASP A 59 -0.43 -11.33 -8.62
N LYS A 60 0.41 -10.89 -7.67
CA LYS A 60 1.75 -11.47 -7.44
C LYS A 60 1.70 -12.91 -6.94
N ASN A 61 0.78 -13.23 -6.04
CA ASN A 61 0.60 -14.59 -5.53
C ASN A 61 -0.03 -15.53 -6.57
N SER A 62 -0.78 -15.02 -7.56
CA SER A 62 -1.46 -15.83 -8.57
C SER A 62 -0.60 -16.17 -9.79
N LYS A 63 0.55 -15.50 -9.95
CA LYS A 63 1.50 -15.72 -11.05
C LYS A 63 2.58 -16.77 -10.74
N HIS A 64 2.44 -17.51 -9.65
CA HIS A 64 3.39 -18.51 -9.15
C HIS A 64 2.77 -19.91 -9.15
#